data_AF-A0A1G6NJP8-F1
#
_entry.id   AF-A0A1G6NJP8-F1
#
_cell.length_a   1.000
_cell.length_b   1.000
_cell.length_c   1.000
_cell.angle_alpha   90.00
_cell.angle_beta   90.00
_cell.angle_gamma   90.00
#
_symmetry.space_group_name_H-M   'P 1'
#
loop_
_entity.id
_entity.type
_entity.pdbx_description
1 polymer ?
#
loop_
_entity_poly.entity_id
_entity_poly.type
_entity_poly.pdbx_seq_one_letter_code
_entity_poly.pdbx_strand_id
1 'polypeptide(L)'
;MRKLISFLGATLILVLAAGEARACGFHGYLPERTVIDRMLESDHIVLARADPENPFRFVAVEAIRGSLDGVEIPQLVDSLTRRRLNLGPQDRVMFARDGGDGTWVQLAYVDAAFRSVLDRIVPRLESWAAGDQAGRFQFFADLLHHPDRRVDDLVLAELDQAPYAVFDRLSLAPDTALLTADFYAPHRFRMIPIRVLLLGKSPDPAAAAFLRAKFAGGRSPTGSMAGAYAVALIESQGRPGADRIAALLRAGPAFTPETREVLVEALALHSLTGEPDLQSHVRGLVAALLRDDPALAGAVARRFGALGDRSQVEPLRALAQAGMVAADGDRLAVEQYLKPAI
;
A
#
# COMPACT_ATOMS: atom_id res chain seq x y z
N MET A 1 -3.76 -19.48 -65.22
CA MET A 1 -2.63 -19.55 -64.26
C MET A 1 -2.42 -18.16 -63.67
N ARG A 2 -3.08 -17.82 -62.54
CA ARG A 2 -2.46 -17.56 -61.21
C ARG A 2 -1.09 -16.87 -61.34
N LYS A 3 -0.88 -15.63 -60.86
CA LYS A 3 -0.89 -15.24 -59.43
C LYS A 3 -1.25 -13.75 -59.25
N LEU A 4 -2.27 -13.47 -58.43
CA LEU A 4 -2.41 -12.19 -57.72
C LEU A 4 -1.48 -12.21 -56.50
N ILE A 5 -0.73 -11.14 -56.29
CA ILE A 5 0.04 -10.89 -55.07
C ILE A 5 -0.83 -9.98 -54.20
N SER A 6 -1.49 -10.56 -53.20
CA SER A 6 -2.17 -9.82 -52.13
C SER A 6 -1.17 -9.52 -51.03
N PHE A 7 -0.80 -8.25 -50.88
CA PHE A 7 -0.15 -7.73 -49.68
C PHE A 7 -1.19 -7.68 -48.56
N LEU A 8 -1.15 -8.65 -47.65
CA LEU A 8 -1.84 -8.57 -46.36
C LEU A 8 -0.94 -7.75 -45.43
N GLY A 9 -1.32 -6.49 -45.20
CA GLY A 9 -0.72 -5.66 -44.15
C GLY A 9 -1.08 -6.23 -42.78
N ALA A 10 -0.09 -6.73 -42.05
CA ALA A 10 -0.23 -7.17 -40.68
C ALA A 10 -0.34 -5.92 -39.78
N THR A 11 -1.56 -5.59 -39.37
CA THR A 11 -1.80 -4.60 -38.31
C THR A 11 -1.42 -5.23 -36.97
N LEU A 12 -0.22 -4.92 -36.49
CA LEU A 12 0.26 -5.26 -35.16
C LEU A 12 -0.55 -4.41 -34.15
N ILE A 13 -1.62 -4.97 -33.62
CA ILE A 13 -2.35 -4.38 -32.49
C ILE A 13 -1.44 -4.55 -31.27
N LEU A 14 -0.71 -3.48 -30.95
CA LEU A 14 0.03 -3.35 -29.71
C LEU A 14 -1.01 -3.24 -28.58
N VAL A 15 -1.41 -4.40 -28.02
CA VAL A 15 -2.18 -4.43 -26.77
C VAL A 15 -1.24 -3.90 -25.71
N LEU A 16 -1.40 -2.61 -25.39
CA LEU A 16 -0.92 -2.02 -24.15
C LEU A 16 -1.53 -2.85 -23.02
N ALA A 17 -0.75 -3.77 -22.49
CA ALA A 17 -0.98 -4.35 -21.18
C ALA A 17 -0.84 -3.19 -20.18
N ALA A 18 -1.91 -2.44 -19.99
CA ALA A 18 -2.13 -1.70 -18.76
C ALA A 18 -2.17 -2.78 -17.68
N GLY A 19 -1.01 -3.05 -17.08
CA GLY A 19 -0.97 -3.78 -15.83
C GLY A 19 -1.81 -2.98 -14.87
N GLU A 20 -3.02 -3.47 -14.58
CA GLU A 20 -3.80 -2.98 -13.46
C GLU A 20 -2.85 -2.95 -12.27
N ALA A 21 -2.64 -1.76 -11.71
CA ALA A 21 -1.86 -1.57 -10.52
C ALA A 21 -2.45 -2.52 -9.47
N ARG A 22 -1.75 -3.63 -9.24
CA ARG A 22 -2.20 -4.69 -8.35
C ARG A 22 -2.46 -4.04 -7.00
N ALA A 23 -3.69 -4.15 -6.53
CA ALA A 23 -4.09 -3.71 -5.21
C ALA A 23 -3.03 -4.15 -4.17
N CYS A 24 -2.69 -3.24 -3.25
CA CYS A 24 -1.74 -3.50 -2.18
C CYS A 24 -2.18 -4.75 -1.41
N GLY A 25 -1.35 -5.81 -1.44
CA GLY A 25 -1.75 -7.18 -1.08
C GLY A 25 -2.08 -7.45 0.40
N PHE A 26 -2.42 -6.45 1.21
CA PHE A 26 -2.83 -6.63 2.61
C PHE A 26 -3.84 -5.59 3.11
N HIS A 27 -4.23 -4.63 2.27
CA HIS A 27 -5.22 -3.62 2.57
C HIS A 27 -6.54 -3.96 1.87
N GLY A 28 -7.63 -4.04 2.62
CA GLY A 28 -8.99 -4.03 2.05
C GLY A 28 -9.41 -2.66 1.51
N TYR A 29 -8.47 -1.72 1.32
CA TYR A 29 -8.69 -0.35 0.85
C TYR A 29 -7.53 0.11 -0.04
N LEU A 30 -7.77 1.15 -0.83
CA LEU A 30 -6.73 1.84 -1.60
C LEU A 30 -6.16 2.97 -0.74
N PRO A 31 -4.84 3.01 -0.45
CA PRO A 31 -4.23 4.11 0.27
C PRO A 31 -4.48 5.45 -0.40
N GLU A 32 -4.57 6.52 0.39
CA GLU A 32 -4.72 7.87 -0.14
C GLU A 32 -3.44 8.32 -0.85
N ARG A 33 -3.58 9.15 -1.90
CA ARG A 33 -2.44 9.75 -2.58
C ARG A 33 -1.69 10.66 -1.62
N THR A 34 -0.38 10.49 -1.55
CA THR A 34 0.48 11.28 -0.67
C THR A 34 0.93 12.58 -1.34
N VAL A 35 1.62 13.42 -0.57
CA VAL A 35 2.35 14.57 -1.11
C VAL A 35 3.34 14.13 -2.19
N ILE A 36 4.00 12.98 -2.03
CA ILE A 36 5.02 12.51 -2.98
C ILE A 36 4.39 12.03 -4.27
N ASP A 37 3.27 11.32 -4.23
CA ASP A 37 2.57 10.93 -5.46
C ASP A 37 2.17 12.16 -6.26
N ARG A 38 1.62 13.17 -5.58
CA ARG A 38 1.28 14.45 -6.23
C ARG A 38 2.51 15.10 -6.84
N MET A 39 3.65 15.11 -6.16
CA MET A 39 4.90 15.64 -6.71
C MET A 39 5.38 14.84 -7.94
N LEU A 40 5.24 13.52 -7.93
CA LEU A 40 5.65 12.67 -9.07
C LEU A 40 4.77 12.92 -10.30
N GLU A 41 3.46 13.06 -10.09
CA GLU A 41 2.45 13.27 -11.14
C GLU A 41 2.40 14.71 -11.70
N SER A 42 3.00 15.68 -11.01
CA SER A 42 2.87 17.10 -11.35
C SER A 42 3.93 17.59 -12.32
N ASP A 43 3.51 18.48 -13.23
CA ASP A 43 4.39 19.14 -14.18
C ASP A 43 5.02 20.43 -13.61
N HIS A 44 4.33 21.07 -12.65
CA HIS A 44 4.83 22.23 -11.91
C HIS A 44 4.71 22.00 -10.40
N ILE A 45 5.78 22.33 -9.68
CA ILE A 45 5.81 22.31 -8.21
C ILE A 45 6.51 23.59 -7.77
N VAL A 46 5.83 24.38 -6.96
CA VAL A 46 6.35 25.67 -6.50
C VAL A 46 6.20 25.80 -4.98
N LEU A 47 7.10 26.57 -4.39
CA LEU A 47 6.95 27.09 -3.04
C LEU A 47 6.45 28.54 -3.14
N ALA A 48 5.41 28.84 -2.37
CA ALA A 48 4.73 30.12 -2.39
C ALA A 48 4.67 30.77 -1.00
N ARG A 49 4.45 32.08 -0.99
CA ARG A 49 4.17 32.89 0.21
C ARG A 49 2.96 33.78 -0.03
N ALA A 50 2.48 34.41 1.04
CA ALA A 50 1.56 35.53 0.90
C ALA A 50 2.26 36.69 0.17
N ASP A 51 1.57 37.27 -0.80
CA ASP A 51 2.01 38.45 -1.52
C ASP A 51 2.10 39.66 -0.55
N PRO A 52 3.25 40.38 -0.49
CA PRO A 52 3.40 41.57 0.34
C PRO A 52 2.41 42.69 0.02
N GLU A 53 1.99 42.82 -1.24
CA GLU A 53 1.05 43.86 -1.69
C GLU A 53 -0.41 43.42 -1.53
N ASN A 54 -0.66 42.11 -1.63
CA ASN A 54 -1.96 41.51 -1.37
C ASN A 54 -1.86 40.25 -0.48
N PRO A 55 -1.87 40.39 0.86
CA PRO A 55 -1.64 39.28 1.78
C PRO A 55 -2.69 38.16 1.77
N PHE A 56 -3.72 38.26 0.93
CA PHE A 56 -4.74 37.24 0.72
C PHE A 56 -4.45 36.37 -0.51
N ARG A 57 -3.43 36.67 -1.32
CA ARG A 57 -3.01 35.88 -2.47
C ARG A 57 -1.66 35.21 -2.24
N PHE A 58 -1.49 34.04 -2.82
CA PHE A 58 -0.19 33.39 -2.91
C PHE A 58 0.60 33.93 -4.10
N VAL A 59 1.90 34.13 -3.90
CA VAL A 59 2.89 34.37 -4.96
C VAL A 59 3.95 33.27 -4.88
N ALA A 60 4.26 32.66 -6.03
CA ALA A 60 5.31 31.67 -6.13
C ALA A 60 6.68 32.37 -6.00
N VAL A 61 7.57 31.81 -5.17
CA VAL A 61 8.87 32.41 -4.86
C VAL A 61 10.04 31.48 -5.17
N GLU A 62 9.79 30.19 -5.35
CA GLU A 62 10.80 29.19 -5.69
C GLU A 62 10.13 28.05 -6.48
N ALA A 63 10.74 27.62 -7.58
CA ALA A 63 10.28 26.47 -8.35
C ALA A 63 11.10 25.24 -7.98
N ILE A 64 10.39 24.18 -7.60
CA ILE A 64 10.97 22.83 -7.44
C ILE A 64 10.97 22.11 -8.78
N ARG A 65 9.92 22.30 -9.58
CA ARG A 65 9.76 21.77 -10.93
C ARG A 65 8.96 22.76 -11.78
N GLY A 66 9.33 22.90 -13.06
CA GLY A 66 8.71 23.84 -13.98
C GLY A 66 9.28 25.26 -13.85
N SER A 67 8.61 26.23 -14.50
CA SER A 67 8.97 27.66 -14.40
C SER A 67 8.14 28.38 -13.33
N LEU A 68 8.67 29.50 -12.83
CA LEU A 68 7.90 30.48 -12.04
C LEU A 68 7.07 31.42 -12.92
N ASP A 69 7.40 31.52 -14.21
CA ASP A 69 6.76 32.46 -15.11
C ASP A 69 5.28 32.10 -15.34
N GLY A 70 4.41 33.10 -15.16
CA GLY A 70 2.97 32.92 -15.36
C GLY A 70 2.29 31.99 -14.35
N VAL A 71 2.93 31.68 -13.22
CA VAL A 71 2.32 30.89 -12.15
C VAL A 71 1.26 31.70 -11.44
N GLU A 72 -0.01 31.36 -11.68
CA GLU A 72 -1.15 31.91 -10.96
C GLU A 72 -1.76 30.85 -10.04
N ILE A 73 -1.58 31.03 -8.73
CA ILE A 73 -2.17 30.16 -7.70
C ILE A 73 -3.55 30.72 -7.34
N PRO A 74 -4.66 30.02 -7.65
CA PRO A 74 -6.02 30.54 -7.44
C PRO A 74 -6.46 30.48 -5.97
N GLN A 75 -5.79 29.69 -5.13
CA GLN A 75 -6.13 29.62 -3.70
C GLN A 75 -5.84 30.93 -2.97
N LEU A 76 -6.70 31.26 -2.00
CA LEU A 76 -6.51 32.38 -1.09
C LEU A 76 -5.67 31.95 0.12
N VAL A 77 -4.93 32.90 0.69
CA VAL A 77 -4.19 32.70 1.95
C VAL A 77 -5.14 32.90 3.13
N ASP A 78 -5.40 31.83 3.88
CA ASP A 78 -6.21 31.93 5.09
C ASP A 78 -5.45 32.62 6.24
N SER A 79 -6.19 33.12 7.24
CA SER A 79 -5.64 33.88 8.37
C SER A 79 -4.62 33.10 9.20
N LEU A 80 -4.77 31.78 9.36
CA LEU A 80 -3.85 30.96 10.13
C LEU A 80 -2.54 30.76 9.35
N THR A 81 -2.64 30.40 8.07
CA THR A 81 -1.47 30.25 7.20
C THR A 81 -0.69 31.56 7.09
N ARG A 82 -1.37 32.68 6.88
CA ARG A 82 -0.72 34.00 6.85
C ARG A 82 0.00 34.31 8.15
N ARG A 83 -0.63 34.08 9.31
CA ARG A 83 0.00 34.30 10.61
C ARG A 83 1.26 33.45 10.77
N ARG A 84 1.21 32.18 10.36
CA ARG A 84 2.38 31.28 10.40
C ARG A 84 3.51 31.79 9.50
N LEU A 85 3.21 32.13 8.24
CA LEU A 85 4.19 32.67 7.29
C LEU A 85 4.83 33.99 7.79
N ASN A 86 4.09 34.82 8.52
CA ASN A 86 4.66 36.05 9.12
C ASN A 86 5.60 35.74 10.30
N LEU A 87 5.34 34.68 11.06
CA LEU A 87 6.22 34.23 12.15
C LEU A 87 7.46 33.49 11.63
N GLY A 88 7.35 32.81 10.49
CA GLY A 88 8.44 32.10 9.81
C GLY A 88 8.78 32.75 8.47
N PRO A 89 9.74 33.71 8.42
CA PRO A 89 10.12 34.37 7.18
C PRO A 89 10.67 33.43 6.10
N GLN A 90 11.18 32.27 6.51
CA GLN A 90 11.68 31.22 5.60
C GLN A 90 10.64 30.14 5.28
N ASP A 91 9.49 30.14 5.97
CA ASP A 91 8.46 29.13 5.74
C ASP A 91 7.76 29.38 4.41
N ARG A 92 7.23 28.33 3.78
CA ARG A 92 6.56 28.42 2.49
C ARG A 92 5.33 27.52 2.49
N VAL A 93 4.48 27.66 1.49
CA VAL A 93 3.43 26.69 1.18
C VAL A 93 3.76 26.08 -0.16
N MET A 94 3.82 24.75 -0.21
CA MET A 94 4.08 23.99 -1.43
C MET A 94 2.79 23.77 -2.19
N PHE A 95 2.82 24.09 -3.47
CA PHE A 95 1.75 23.86 -4.43
C PHE A 95 2.26 22.99 -5.56
N ALA A 96 1.35 22.20 -6.12
CA ALA A 96 1.57 21.40 -7.30
C ALA A 96 0.46 21.65 -8.31
N ARG A 97 0.80 21.62 -9.60
CA ARG A 97 -0.17 21.66 -10.68
C ARG A 97 -0.39 20.25 -11.21
N ASP A 98 -1.64 19.80 -11.15
CA ASP A 98 -2.04 18.52 -11.72
C ASP A 98 -1.79 18.54 -13.24
N GLY A 99 -0.98 17.61 -13.74
CA GLY A 99 -0.62 17.55 -15.16
C GLY A 99 -1.78 17.14 -16.08
N GLY A 100 -2.87 16.60 -15.54
CA GLY A 100 -4.04 16.17 -16.31
C GLY A 100 -5.00 17.31 -16.63
N ASP A 101 -5.41 18.07 -15.62
CA ASP A 101 -6.41 19.15 -15.77
C ASP A 101 -5.86 20.56 -15.52
N GLY A 102 -4.59 20.70 -15.12
CA GLY A 102 -3.94 21.98 -14.85
C GLY A 102 -4.32 22.62 -13.51
N THR A 103 -5.05 21.92 -12.63
CA THR A 103 -5.51 22.45 -11.34
C THR A 103 -4.36 22.55 -10.34
N TRP A 104 -4.25 23.69 -9.67
CA TRP A 104 -3.34 23.86 -8.55
C TRP A 104 -3.90 23.25 -7.26
N VAL A 105 -3.08 22.46 -6.58
CA VAL A 105 -3.39 21.88 -5.28
C VAL A 105 -2.34 22.27 -4.25
N GLN A 106 -2.78 22.63 -3.04
CA GLN A 106 -1.90 22.85 -1.91
C GLN A 106 -1.44 21.49 -1.37
N LEU A 107 -0.13 21.27 -1.31
CA LEU A 107 0.45 20.00 -0.84
C LEU A 107 0.84 20.04 0.63
N ALA A 108 1.61 21.05 1.05
CA ALA A 108 2.16 21.09 2.40
C ALA A 108 2.56 22.50 2.83
N TYR A 109 2.57 22.72 4.15
CA TYR A 109 3.33 23.82 4.74
C TYR A 109 4.79 23.39 4.91
N VAL A 110 5.73 24.19 4.42
CA VAL A 110 7.16 23.90 4.40
C VAL A 110 7.88 24.85 5.33
N ASP A 111 8.14 24.42 6.56
CA ASP A 111 9.06 25.09 7.49
C ASP A 111 10.43 24.41 7.45
N ALA A 112 11.35 24.81 8.33
CA ALA A 112 12.71 24.28 8.37
C ALA A 112 12.78 22.74 8.46
N ALA A 113 11.92 22.11 9.27
CA ALA A 113 11.91 20.67 9.44
C ALA A 113 11.48 19.96 8.15
N PHE A 114 10.35 20.36 7.57
CA PHE A 114 9.89 19.76 6.32
C PHE A 114 10.81 20.10 5.14
N ARG A 115 11.38 21.31 5.10
CA ARG A 115 12.36 21.74 4.09
C ARG A 115 13.58 20.81 4.05
N SER A 116 14.12 20.45 5.21
CA SER A 116 15.27 19.55 5.30
C SER A 116 15.02 18.16 4.67
N VAL A 117 13.78 17.68 4.77
CA VAL A 117 13.35 16.42 4.15
C VAL A 117 13.10 16.61 2.66
N LEU A 118 12.45 17.71 2.29
CA LEU A 118 12.17 18.08 0.91
C LEU A 118 13.45 18.21 0.07
N ASP A 119 14.50 18.84 0.61
CA ASP A 119 15.79 18.99 -0.07
C ASP A 119 16.47 17.63 -0.35
N ARG A 120 16.10 16.58 0.41
CA ARG A 120 16.53 15.20 0.15
C ARG A 120 15.59 14.46 -0.81
N ILE A 121 14.30 14.79 -0.83
CA ILE A 121 13.31 14.20 -1.73
C ILE A 121 13.53 14.67 -3.17
N VAL A 122 13.70 15.98 -3.39
CA VAL A 122 13.72 16.58 -4.74
C VAL A 122 14.73 15.92 -5.68
N PRO A 123 15.99 15.66 -5.28
CA PRO A 123 16.98 15.00 -6.14
C PRO A 123 16.62 13.55 -6.52
N ARG A 124 15.64 12.93 -5.86
CA ARG A 124 15.24 11.51 -6.06
C ARG A 124 13.94 11.36 -6.85
N LEU A 125 13.20 12.45 -7.08
CA LEU A 125 11.89 12.40 -7.73
C LEU A 125 11.98 11.78 -9.12
N GLU A 126 13.02 12.07 -9.89
CA GLU A 126 13.21 11.51 -11.23
C GLU A 126 13.44 9.99 -11.19
N SER A 127 14.32 9.50 -10.31
CA SER A 127 14.56 8.06 -10.15
C SER A 127 13.31 7.32 -9.68
N TRP A 128 12.53 7.91 -8.78
CA TRP A 128 11.28 7.31 -8.30
C TRP A 128 10.22 7.25 -9.40
N ALA A 129 10.10 8.31 -10.21
CA ALA A 129 9.23 8.33 -11.39
C ALA A 129 9.65 7.28 -12.43
N ALA A 130 10.96 7.02 -12.56
CA ALA A 130 11.50 5.97 -13.42
C ALA A 130 11.33 4.54 -12.86
N GLY A 131 10.76 4.38 -11.66
CA GLY A 131 10.41 3.09 -11.08
C GLY A 131 11.27 2.60 -9.93
N ASP A 132 12.17 3.43 -9.36
CA ASP A 132 12.94 3.08 -8.15
C ASP A 132 12.06 3.09 -6.88
N GLN A 133 11.15 2.12 -6.81
CA GLN A 133 10.23 1.96 -5.67
C GLN A 133 10.96 1.51 -4.40
N ALA A 134 11.96 0.63 -4.53
CA ALA A 134 12.74 0.17 -3.39
C ALA A 134 13.51 1.33 -2.72
N GLY A 135 14.16 2.18 -3.51
CA GLY A 135 14.85 3.37 -3.01
C GLY A 135 13.88 4.39 -2.41
N ARG A 136 12.69 4.57 -2.99
CA ARG A 136 11.63 5.44 -2.41
C ARG A 136 11.22 4.98 -1.03
N PHE A 137 10.79 3.73 -0.90
CA PHE A 137 10.26 3.25 0.38
C PHE A 137 11.37 3.09 1.44
N GLN A 138 12.61 2.74 1.04
CA GLN A 138 13.73 2.73 1.98
C GLN A 138 14.05 4.14 2.50
N PHE A 139 13.98 5.18 1.66
CA PHE A 139 14.16 6.56 2.12
C PHE A 139 13.18 6.95 3.22
N PHE A 140 11.91 6.55 3.11
CA PHE A 140 10.91 6.81 4.15
C PHE A 140 11.08 5.89 5.36
N ALA A 141 11.49 4.63 5.17
CA ALA A 141 11.86 3.75 6.28
C ALA A 141 12.98 4.34 7.15
N ASP A 142 13.99 4.96 6.53
CA ASP A 142 15.11 5.63 7.22
C ASP A 142 14.67 6.88 8.00
N LEU A 143 13.46 7.39 7.74
CA LEU A 143 12.85 8.55 8.40
C LEU A 143 11.80 8.17 9.45
N LEU A 144 11.59 6.88 9.72
CA LEU A 144 10.68 6.42 10.77
C LEU A 144 10.98 7.11 12.10
N HIS A 145 9.94 7.53 12.82
CA HIS A 145 10.03 8.20 14.11
C HIS A 145 10.66 9.60 14.06
N HIS A 146 10.55 10.27 12.91
CA HIS A 146 11.00 11.65 12.78
C HIS A 146 10.33 12.56 13.84
N PRO A 147 11.08 13.47 14.52
CA PRO A 147 10.54 14.28 15.60
C PRO A 147 9.47 15.29 15.15
N ASP A 148 9.54 15.76 13.89
CA ASP A 148 8.43 16.51 13.29
C ASP A 148 7.31 15.56 12.90
N ARG A 149 6.16 15.71 13.56
CA ARG A 149 4.99 14.87 13.36
C ARG A 149 4.46 14.84 11.93
N ARG A 150 4.54 15.93 11.16
CA ARG A 150 4.06 15.92 9.77
C ARG A 150 4.95 15.07 8.88
N VAL A 151 6.24 15.03 9.17
CA VAL A 151 7.19 14.14 8.49
C VAL A 151 6.91 12.70 8.89
N ASP A 152 6.70 12.41 10.18
CA ASP A 152 6.35 11.06 10.65
C ASP A 152 5.02 10.57 10.03
N ASP A 153 4.00 11.44 10.01
CA ASP A 153 2.71 11.18 9.38
C ASP A 153 2.87 10.93 7.85
N LEU A 154 3.76 11.66 7.17
CA LEU A 154 4.11 11.42 5.76
C LEU A 154 4.82 10.07 5.57
N VAL A 155 5.79 9.74 6.44
CA VAL A 155 6.53 8.47 6.39
C VAL A 155 5.57 7.29 6.52
N LEU A 156 4.65 7.33 7.48
CA LEU A 156 3.65 6.28 7.66
C LEU A 156 2.75 6.17 6.42
N ALA A 157 2.31 7.29 5.85
CA ALA A 157 1.50 7.28 4.63
C ALA A 157 2.27 6.70 3.41
N GLU A 158 3.55 7.01 3.26
CA GLU A 158 4.40 6.46 2.20
C GLU A 158 4.61 4.95 2.36
N LEU A 159 4.89 4.48 3.58
CA LEU A 159 5.08 3.06 3.82
C LEU A 159 3.77 2.26 3.68
N ASP A 160 2.61 2.88 3.94
CA ASP A 160 1.28 2.27 3.70
C ASP A 160 1.03 1.98 2.20
N GLN A 161 1.73 2.67 1.30
CA GLN A 161 1.65 2.45 -0.15
C GLN A 161 2.60 1.36 -0.66
N ALA A 162 3.55 0.91 0.17
CA ALA A 162 4.57 -0.03 -0.27
C ALA A 162 3.92 -1.38 -0.62
N PRO A 163 4.14 -1.92 -1.84
CA PRO A 163 3.76 -3.30 -2.13
C PRO A 163 4.44 -4.23 -1.13
N TYR A 164 3.74 -5.25 -0.65
CA TYR A 164 4.24 -6.07 0.45
C TYR A 164 5.62 -6.69 0.19
N ALA A 165 5.85 -7.18 -1.04
CA ALA A 165 7.15 -7.75 -1.41
C ALA A 165 8.31 -6.74 -1.37
N VAL A 166 8.01 -5.44 -1.46
CA VAL A 166 8.98 -4.36 -1.23
C VAL A 166 9.08 -4.08 0.27
N PHE A 167 7.94 -3.90 0.96
CA PHE A 167 7.87 -3.64 2.39
C PHE A 167 8.63 -4.68 3.23
N ASP A 168 8.47 -5.97 2.91
CA ASP A 168 9.13 -7.11 3.55
C ASP A 168 10.66 -7.02 3.52
N ARG A 169 11.22 -6.35 2.49
CA ARG A 169 12.67 -6.23 2.28
C ARG A 169 13.26 -4.93 2.82
N LEU A 170 12.42 -4.02 3.33
CA LEU A 170 12.90 -2.76 3.89
C LEU A 170 13.68 -3.03 5.17
N SER A 171 14.77 -2.27 5.36
CA SER A 171 15.44 -2.20 6.66
C SER A 171 14.61 -1.29 7.56
N LEU A 172 13.81 -1.88 8.44
CA LEU A 172 12.90 -1.18 9.35
C LEU A 172 13.46 -1.19 10.78
N ALA A 173 13.32 -0.06 11.48
CA ALA A 173 13.66 0.07 12.89
C ALA A 173 12.45 0.59 13.70
N PRO A 174 11.35 -0.19 13.79
CA PRO A 174 10.12 0.25 14.42
C PRO A 174 10.26 0.38 15.95
N ASP A 175 9.87 1.52 16.49
CA ASP A 175 9.73 1.78 17.93
C ASP A 175 8.32 1.42 18.39
N THR A 176 8.20 0.33 19.15
CA THR A 176 6.92 -0.17 19.68
C THR A 176 6.20 0.86 20.54
N ALA A 177 6.90 1.63 21.36
CA ALA A 177 6.28 2.59 22.26
C ALA A 177 5.64 3.72 21.47
N LEU A 178 6.34 4.26 20.46
CA LEU A 178 5.78 5.28 19.57
C LEU A 178 4.66 4.73 18.69
N LEU A 179 4.79 3.50 18.18
CA LEU A 179 3.78 2.87 17.35
C LEU A 179 2.51 2.51 18.10
N THR A 180 2.57 2.32 19.42
CA THR A 180 1.39 2.02 20.26
C THR A 180 0.85 3.25 21.02
N ALA A 181 1.64 4.31 21.15
CA ALA A 181 1.19 5.59 21.72
C ALA A 181 0.04 6.17 20.91
N ASP A 182 -1.02 6.62 21.59
CA ASP A 182 -2.18 7.26 20.96
C ASP A 182 -2.76 6.45 19.79
N PHE A 183 -2.78 5.11 19.93
CA PHE A 183 -3.12 4.18 18.84
C PHE A 183 -4.45 4.48 18.16
N TYR A 184 -5.45 4.89 18.94
CA TYR A 184 -6.80 5.21 18.47
C TYR A 184 -7.08 6.71 18.38
N ALA A 185 -6.05 7.56 18.44
CA ALA A 185 -6.28 8.99 18.31
C ALA A 185 -6.84 9.33 16.92
N PRO A 186 -7.88 10.19 16.83
CA PRO A 186 -8.59 10.44 15.57
C PRO A 186 -7.68 10.83 14.39
N HIS A 187 -6.63 11.59 14.68
CA HIS A 187 -5.68 12.08 13.67
C HIS A 187 -4.76 10.99 13.08
N ARG A 188 -4.68 9.81 13.72
CA ARG A 188 -3.85 8.67 13.30
C ARG A 188 -4.66 7.40 13.04
N PHE A 189 -5.98 7.48 13.13
CA PHE A 189 -6.86 6.33 12.97
C PHE A 189 -6.69 5.65 11.61
N ARG A 190 -6.49 6.45 10.54
CA ARG A 190 -6.26 5.95 9.18
C ARG A 190 -4.90 5.24 9.02
N MET A 191 -3.94 5.52 9.89
CA MET A 191 -2.59 4.93 9.86
C MET A 191 -2.48 3.67 10.71
N ILE A 192 -3.59 3.19 11.31
CA ILE A 192 -3.58 1.95 12.09
C ILE A 192 -3.01 0.76 11.30
N PRO A 193 -3.39 0.51 10.03
CA PRO A 193 -2.89 -0.63 9.26
C PRO A 193 -1.35 -0.66 9.14
N ILE A 194 -0.73 0.41 8.63
CA ILE A 194 0.74 0.49 8.56
C ILE A 194 1.41 0.37 9.94
N ARG A 195 0.83 0.97 10.99
CA ARG A 195 1.38 0.85 12.35
C ARG A 195 1.34 -0.59 12.86
N VAL A 196 0.27 -1.32 12.57
CA VAL A 196 0.13 -2.75 12.92
C VAL A 196 1.18 -3.59 12.20
N LEU A 197 1.46 -3.30 10.94
CA LEU A 197 2.47 -4.03 10.16
C LEU A 197 3.89 -3.75 10.64
N LEU A 198 4.19 -2.49 10.95
CA LEU A 198 5.45 -2.10 11.58
C LEU A 198 5.64 -2.81 12.93
N LEU A 199 4.57 -2.97 13.73
CA LEU A 199 4.61 -3.80 14.94
C LEU A 199 4.89 -5.28 14.64
N GLY A 200 4.36 -5.81 13.52
CA GLY A 200 4.65 -7.17 13.06
C GLY A 200 6.11 -7.39 12.71
N LYS A 201 6.78 -6.35 12.18
CA LYS A 201 8.21 -6.33 11.84
C LYS A 201 9.13 -5.96 13.03
N SER A 202 8.55 -5.61 14.18
CA SER A 202 9.35 -5.23 15.35
C SER A 202 9.92 -6.46 16.05
N PRO A 203 11.22 -6.48 16.39
CA PRO A 203 11.80 -7.55 17.20
C PRO A 203 11.42 -7.46 18.69
N ASP A 204 10.76 -6.38 19.11
CA ASP A 204 10.38 -6.16 20.50
C ASP A 204 9.26 -7.12 20.94
N PRO A 205 9.47 -7.94 21.98
CA PRO A 205 8.44 -8.83 22.52
C PRO A 205 7.13 -8.13 22.91
N ALA A 206 7.18 -6.84 23.26
CA ALA A 206 5.99 -6.05 23.57
C ALA A 206 5.10 -5.82 22.34
N ALA A 207 5.68 -5.69 21.14
CA ALA A 207 4.92 -5.58 19.90
C ALA A 207 4.15 -6.88 19.61
N ALA A 208 4.82 -8.03 19.74
CA ALA A 208 4.18 -9.33 19.58
C ALA A 208 3.06 -9.55 20.64
N ALA A 209 3.28 -9.11 21.89
CA ALA A 209 2.27 -9.17 22.94
C ALA A 209 1.04 -8.29 22.62
N PHE A 210 1.28 -7.07 22.12
CA PHE A 210 0.21 -6.18 21.67
C PHE A 210 -0.64 -6.83 20.56
N LEU A 211 0.01 -7.40 19.54
CA LEU A 211 -0.69 -8.08 18.45
C LEU A 211 -1.50 -9.30 18.95
N ARG A 212 -0.92 -10.14 19.81
CA ARG A 212 -1.63 -11.29 20.40
C ARG A 212 -2.88 -10.86 21.17
N ALA A 213 -2.79 -9.79 21.94
CA ALA A 213 -3.93 -9.29 22.72
C ALA A 213 -5.12 -8.88 21.83
N LYS A 214 -4.87 -8.41 20.60
CA LYS A 214 -5.92 -8.08 19.64
C LYS A 214 -6.64 -9.30 19.06
N PHE A 215 -5.98 -10.45 19.03
CA PHE A 215 -6.56 -11.73 18.63
C PHE A 215 -7.03 -12.59 19.81
N ALA A 216 -6.97 -12.06 21.03
CA ALA A 216 -7.44 -12.76 22.23
C ALA A 216 -8.96 -12.63 22.40
N GLY A 217 -9.59 -13.64 23.03
CA GLY A 217 -11.00 -13.58 23.41
C GLY A 217 -12.00 -13.51 22.25
N GLY A 218 -11.64 -13.98 21.04
CA GLY A 218 -12.54 -14.02 19.88
C GLY A 218 -12.83 -12.66 19.23
N ARG A 219 -12.13 -11.60 19.64
CA ARG A 219 -12.30 -10.22 19.11
C ARG A 219 -11.34 -9.92 17.97
N SER A 220 -11.19 -10.85 17.04
CA SER A 220 -10.30 -10.67 15.88
C SER A 220 -10.70 -9.40 15.11
N PRO A 221 -9.72 -8.60 14.66
CA PRO A 221 -9.99 -7.47 13.79
C PRO A 221 -10.79 -7.90 12.55
N THR A 222 -11.84 -7.15 12.23
CA THR A 222 -12.71 -7.37 11.06
C THR A 222 -12.60 -6.22 10.06
N GLY A 223 -13.16 -6.44 8.87
CA GLY A 223 -13.21 -5.41 7.83
C GLY A 223 -11.82 -5.04 7.29
N SER A 224 -11.62 -3.76 6.98
CA SER A 224 -10.42 -3.27 6.27
C SER A 224 -9.10 -3.45 7.04
N MET A 225 -9.16 -3.66 8.36
CA MET A 225 -7.97 -3.85 9.21
C MET A 225 -7.56 -5.32 9.36
N ALA A 226 -8.42 -6.28 9.00
CA ALA A 226 -8.17 -7.70 9.25
C ALA A 226 -6.90 -8.21 8.54
N GLY A 227 -6.67 -7.77 7.30
CA GLY A 227 -5.48 -8.13 6.52
C GLY A 227 -4.18 -7.69 7.21
N ALA A 228 -4.05 -6.40 7.55
CA ALA A 228 -2.86 -5.87 8.21
C ALA A 228 -2.54 -6.60 9.53
N TYR A 229 -3.55 -6.88 10.35
CA TYR A 229 -3.37 -7.63 11.59
C TYR A 229 -2.98 -9.10 11.35
N ALA A 230 -3.55 -9.75 10.33
CA ALA A 230 -3.22 -11.13 10.01
C ALA A 230 -1.77 -11.24 9.52
N VAL A 231 -1.36 -10.33 8.63
CA VAL A 231 0.02 -10.23 8.15
C VAL A 231 0.97 -9.99 9.33
N ALA A 232 0.71 -8.98 10.16
CA ALA A 232 1.56 -8.67 11.32
C ALA A 232 1.66 -9.84 12.32
N LEU A 233 0.59 -10.63 12.48
CA LEU A 233 0.59 -11.80 13.34
C LEU A 233 1.51 -12.90 12.80
N ILE A 234 1.49 -13.14 11.48
CA ILE A 234 2.38 -14.13 10.84
C ILE A 234 3.83 -13.64 10.87
N GLU A 235 4.08 -12.37 10.57
CA GLU A 235 5.43 -11.77 10.64
C GLU A 235 6.05 -11.90 12.04
N SER A 236 5.29 -11.55 13.08
CA SER A 236 5.80 -11.57 14.46
C SER A 236 5.94 -12.97 15.07
N GLN A 237 5.27 -13.99 14.52
CA GLN A 237 5.19 -15.32 15.16
C GLN A 237 5.52 -16.49 14.23
N GLY A 238 5.75 -16.26 12.94
CA GLY A 238 5.93 -17.30 11.94
C GLY A 238 4.78 -18.30 11.91
N ARG A 239 5.10 -19.59 12.03
CA ARG A 239 4.16 -20.71 11.93
C ARG A 239 2.99 -20.64 12.91
N PRO A 240 3.20 -20.41 14.23
CA PRO A 240 2.11 -20.15 15.17
C PRO A 240 1.13 -19.05 14.73
N GLY A 241 1.62 -17.98 14.10
CA GLY A 241 0.78 -16.92 13.55
C GLY A 241 -0.11 -17.45 12.42
N ALA A 242 0.49 -18.16 11.45
CA ALA A 242 -0.23 -18.76 10.33
C ALA A 242 -1.27 -19.81 10.78
N ASP A 243 -0.92 -20.65 11.76
CA ASP A 243 -1.84 -21.62 12.37
C ASP A 243 -3.07 -20.94 12.98
N ARG A 244 -2.86 -19.78 13.62
CA ARG A 244 -3.95 -19.01 14.23
C ARG A 244 -4.86 -18.39 13.18
N ILE A 245 -4.33 -17.90 12.06
CA ILE A 245 -5.14 -17.43 10.93
C ILE A 245 -5.94 -18.58 10.32
N ALA A 246 -5.33 -19.74 10.13
CA ALA A 246 -6.03 -20.94 9.65
C ALA A 246 -7.13 -21.39 10.62
N ALA A 247 -6.88 -21.35 11.93
CA ALA A 247 -7.89 -21.66 12.93
C ALA A 247 -9.08 -20.68 12.89
N LEU A 248 -8.83 -19.38 12.68
CA LEU A 248 -9.90 -18.39 12.50
C LEU A 248 -10.75 -18.66 11.26
N LEU A 249 -10.12 -19.01 10.13
CA LEU A 249 -10.82 -19.37 8.91
C LEU A 249 -11.71 -20.61 9.09
N ARG A 250 -11.25 -21.63 9.85
CA ARG A 250 -12.07 -22.82 10.19
C ARG A 250 -13.20 -22.51 11.17
N ALA A 251 -12.93 -21.66 12.16
CA ALA A 251 -13.84 -21.43 13.28
C ALA A 251 -15.06 -20.57 12.94
N GLY A 252 -15.16 -19.99 11.74
CA GLY A 252 -16.20 -19.00 11.45
C GLY A 252 -16.75 -18.97 10.03
N PRO A 253 -18.00 -19.44 9.84
CA PRO A 253 -18.94 -18.92 8.83
C PRO A 253 -19.42 -17.49 9.14
N ALA A 254 -19.09 -16.95 10.32
CA ALA A 254 -19.50 -15.62 10.77
C ALA A 254 -18.63 -14.47 10.22
N PHE A 255 -17.49 -14.78 9.59
CA PHE A 255 -16.72 -13.77 8.88
C PHE A 255 -17.38 -13.48 7.53
N THR A 256 -17.46 -12.20 7.18
CA THR A 256 -17.93 -11.80 5.85
C THR A 256 -16.97 -12.36 4.78
N PRO A 257 -17.45 -12.58 3.54
CA PRO A 257 -16.60 -13.01 2.44
C PRO A 257 -15.34 -12.16 2.28
N GLU A 258 -15.45 -10.84 2.48
CA GLU A 258 -14.34 -9.89 2.39
C GLU A 258 -13.30 -10.13 3.49
N THR A 259 -13.75 -10.42 4.71
CA THR A 259 -12.83 -10.73 5.82
C THR A 259 -12.09 -12.04 5.55
N ARG A 260 -12.80 -13.07 5.05
CA ARG A 260 -12.18 -14.35 4.68
C ARG A 260 -11.16 -14.16 3.55
N GLU A 261 -11.48 -13.33 2.57
CA GLU A 261 -10.61 -12.99 1.46
C GLU A 261 -9.28 -12.37 1.92
N VAL A 262 -9.32 -11.36 2.80
CA VAL A 262 -8.08 -10.70 3.29
C VAL A 262 -7.26 -11.58 4.24
N LEU A 263 -7.89 -12.53 4.95
CA LEU A 263 -7.16 -13.53 5.74
C LEU A 263 -6.46 -14.56 4.85
N VAL A 264 -7.12 -15.00 3.77
CA VAL A 264 -6.50 -15.86 2.74
C VAL A 264 -5.37 -15.12 2.05
N GLU A 265 -5.53 -13.83 1.78
CA GLU A 265 -4.49 -12.99 1.21
C GLU A 265 -3.24 -12.92 2.09
N ALA A 266 -3.39 -12.76 3.42
CA ALA A 266 -2.26 -12.79 4.34
C ALA A 266 -1.48 -14.11 4.28
N LEU A 267 -2.17 -15.25 4.13
CA LEU A 267 -1.53 -16.55 3.89
C LEU A 267 -0.86 -16.60 2.50
N ALA A 268 -1.51 -16.09 1.45
CA ALA A 268 -0.95 -16.06 0.11
C ALA A 268 0.34 -15.23 0.02
N LEU A 269 0.44 -14.11 0.75
CA LEU A 269 1.68 -13.34 0.84
C LEU A 269 2.83 -14.18 1.40
N HIS A 270 2.57 -14.88 2.51
CA HIS A 270 3.58 -15.71 3.21
C HIS A 270 3.82 -17.08 2.56
N SER A 271 3.10 -17.43 1.49
CA SER A 271 3.45 -18.60 0.67
C SER A 271 4.60 -18.32 -0.30
N LEU A 272 4.93 -17.05 -0.54
CA LEU A 272 6.01 -16.57 -1.42
C LEU A 272 7.10 -15.75 -0.70
N THR A 273 6.83 -15.29 0.52
CA THR A 273 7.74 -14.46 1.33
C THR A 273 8.10 -15.16 2.64
N GLY A 274 9.16 -14.70 3.30
CA GLY A 274 9.69 -15.32 4.52
C GLY A 274 10.53 -16.59 4.29
N GLU A 275 10.87 -17.29 5.39
CA GLU A 275 11.72 -18.48 5.36
C GLU A 275 11.05 -19.68 4.64
N PRO A 276 11.83 -20.56 3.97
CA PRO A 276 11.28 -21.71 3.28
C PRO A 276 10.37 -22.62 4.13
N ASP A 277 10.66 -22.79 5.42
CA ASP A 277 9.81 -23.59 6.33
C ASP A 277 8.43 -22.96 6.51
N LEU A 278 8.35 -21.64 6.69
CA LEU A 278 7.08 -20.92 6.78
C LEU A 278 6.29 -21.03 5.48
N GLN A 279 6.95 -20.84 4.33
CA GLN A 279 6.30 -20.95 3.02
C GLN A 279 5.68 -22.34 2.82
N SER A 280 6.44 -23.41 3.08
CA SER A 280 5.95 -24.79 2.98
C SER A 280 4.80 -25.06 3.96
N HIS A 281 4.91 -24.57 5.19
CA HIS A 281 3.87 -24.70 6.20
C HIS A 281 2.56 -24.02 5.77
N VAL A 282 2.64 -22.77 5.29
CA VAL A 282 1.47 -22.01 4.82
C VAL A 282 0.80 -22.68 3.62
N ARG A 283 1.57 -23.15 2.64
CA ARG A 283 1.01 -23.90 1.50
C ARG A 283 0.27 -25.16 1.93
N GLY A 284 0.81 -25.89 2.91
CA GLY A 284 0.17 -27.06 3.50
C GLY A 284 -1.10 -26.72 4.29
N LEU A 285 -1.09 -25.62 5.05
CA LEU A 285 -2.24 -25.11 5.78
C LEU A 285 -3.40 -24.77 4.83
N VAL A 286 -3.13 -24.04 3.75
CA VAL A 286 -4.16 -23.66 2.77
C VAL A 286 -4.74 -24.89 2.07
N ALA A 287 -3.91 -25.86 1.70
CA ALA A 287 -4.39 -27.11 1.14
C ALA A 287 -5.30 -27.89 2.11
N ALA A 288 -5.02 -27.84 3.42
CA ALA A 288 -5.90 -28.41 4.44
C ALA A 288 -7.21 -27.63 4.59
N LEU A 289 -7.14 -26.29 4.64
CA LEU A 289 -8.32 -25.42 4.70
C LEU A 289 -9.28 -25.66 3.53
N LEU A 290 -8.76 -25.84 2.32
CA LEU A 290 -9.58 -26.14 1.14
C LEU A 290 -10.33 -27.48 1.23
N ARG A 291 -9.72 -28.48 1.89
CA ARG A 291 -10.40 -29.77 2.12
C ARG A 291 -11.50 -29.64 3.17
N ASP A 292 -11.24 -28.87 4.22
CA ASP A 292 -12.17 -28.69 5.34
C ASP A 292 -13.34 -27.74 4.97
N ASP A 293 -13.06 -26.73 4.14
CA ASP A 293 -14.01 -25.68 3.74
C ASP A 293 -13.83 -25.31 2.25
N PRO A 294 -14.50 -26.05 1.33
CA PRO A 294 -14.45 -25.77 -0.11
C PRO A 294 -14.93 -24.37 -0.51
N ALA A 295 -15.67 -23.65 0.35
CA ALA A 295 -16.11 -22.28 0.06
C ALA A 295 -14.94 -21.27 0.03
N LEU A 296 -13.74 -21.66 0.49
CA LEU A 296 -12.53 -20.85 0.34
C LEU A 296 -11.90 -20.92 -1.06
N ALA A 297 -12.37 -21.83 -1.94
CA ALA A 297 -11.73 -22.08 -3.23
C ALA A 297 -11.56 -20.83 -4.10
N GLY A 298 -12.59 -19.99 -4.21
CA GLY A 298 -12.52 -18.76 -5.00
C GLY A 298 -11.53 -17.73 -4.43
N ALA A 299 -11.54 -17.54 -3.11
CA ALA A 299 -10.61 -16.64 -2.43
C ALA A 299 -9.16 -17.09 -2.62
N VAL A 300 -8.89 -18.38 -2.44
CA VAL A 300 -7.55 -18.96 -2.65
C VAL A 300 -7.12 -18.79 -4.11
N ALA A 301 -7.98 -19.13 -5.07
CA ALA A 301 -7.68 -19.00 -6.49
C ALA A 301 -7.35 -17.55 -6.88
N ARG A 302 -8.13 -16.57 -6.43
CA ARG A 302 -7.88 -15.15 -6.69
C ARG A 302 -6.58 -14.67 -6.06
N ARG A 303 -6.35 -14.93 -4.78
CA ARG A 303 -5.21 -14.36 -4.04
C ARG A 303 -3.89 -15.04 -4.38
N PHE A 304 -3.86 -16.37 -4.46
CA PHE A 304 -2.65 -17.07 -4.91
C PHE A 304 -2.38 -16.80 -6.40
N GLY A 305 -3.43 -16.74 -7.23
CA GLY A 305 -3.31 -16.42 -8.65
C GLY A 305 -2.78 -15.01 -8.91
N ALA A 306 -3.27 -14.00 -8.18
CA ALA A 306 -2.81 -12.62 -8.30
C ALA A 306 -1.31 -12.48 -7.99
N LEU A 307 -0.77 -13.33 -7.11
CA LEU A 307 0.66 -13.38 -6.79
C LEU A 307 1.47 -14.30 -7.72
N GLY A 308 0.82 -15.01 -8.65
CA GLY A 308 1.47 -16.00 -9.51
C GLY A 308 1.86 -17.29 -8.78
N ASP A 309 1.38 -17.52 -7.55
CA ASP A 309 1.67 -18.73 -6.80
C ASP A 309 0.83 -19.90 -7.34
N ARG A 310 1.50 -20.92 -7.86
CA ARG A 310 0.89 -22.16 -8.41
C ARG A 310 0.79 -23.29 -7.37
N SER A 311 1.12 -23.04 -6.11
CA SER A 311 1.18 -24.06 -5.06
C SER A 311 -0.16 -24.74 -4.76
N GLN A 312 -1.28 -24.13 -5.12
CA GLN A 312 -2.63 -24.61 -4.81
C GLN A 312 -3.35 -25.27 -6.02
N VAL A 313 -2.63 -25.56 -7.11
CA VAL A 313 -3.20 -26.18 -8.32
C VAL A 313 -3.88 -27.51 -8.01
N GLU A 314 -3.18 -28.43 -7.35
CA GLU A 314 -3.72 -29.77 -7.11
C GLU A 314 -4.91 -29.77 -6.13
N PRO A 315 -4.86 -29.06 -4.98
CA PRO A 315 -6.04 -28.90 -4.12
C PRO A 315 -7.26 -28.32 -4.85
N LEU A 316 -7.09 -27.25 -5.63
CA LEU A 316 -8.19 -26.61 -6.34
C LEU A 316 -8.72 -27.46 -7.51
N ARG A 317 -7.84 -28.18 -8.22
CA ARG A 317 -8.22 -29.12 -9.27
C ARG A 317 -9.11 -30.23 -8.71
N ALA A 318 -8.74 -30.80 -7.55
CA ALA A 318 -9.53 -31.84 -6.90
C ALA A 318 -10.93 -31.34 -6.52
N LEU A 319 -11.05 -30.14 -5.95
CA LEU A 319 -12.35 -29.55 -5.62
C LEU A 319 -13.21 -29.27 -6.86
N ALA A 320 -12.61 -28.75 -7.94
CA ALA A 320 -13.30 -28.49 -9.20
C ALA A 320 -13.84 -29.78 -9.83
N GLN A 321 -13.02 -30.84 -9.86
CA GLN A 321 -13.42 -32.16 -10.38
C GLN A 321 -14.51 -32.82 -9.54
N ALA A 322 -14.51 -32.59 -8.22
CA ALA A 322 -15.53 -33.08 -7.30
C ALA A 322 -16.84 -32.25 -7.34
N GLY A 323 -16.90 -31.17 -8.13
CA GLY A 323 -18.06 -30.27 -8.17
C GLY A 323 -18.32 -29.51 -6.86
N MET A 324 -17.29 -29.36 -6.02
CA MET A 324 -17.41 -28.76 -4.68
C MET A 324 -17.30 -27.23 -4.66
N VAL A 325 -17.03 -26.61 -5.81
CA VAL A 325 -17.02 -25.14 -5.97
C VAL A 325 -18.43 -24.68 -6.32
N ALA A 326 -19.16 -24.22 -5.30
CA ALA A 326 -20.60 -23.97 -5.41
C ALA A 326 -20.95 -22.69 -6.19
N ALA A 327 -20.27 -21.57 -5.93
CA ALA A 327 -20.60 -20.28 -6.53
C ALA A 327 -19.98 -20.08 -7.92
N ASP A 328 -20.76 -19.57 -8.88
CA ASP A 328 -20.31 -19.38 -10.27
C ASP A 328 -19.11 -18.45 -10.39
N GLY A 329 -19.06 -17.36 -9.61
CA GLY A 329 -17.91 -16.46 -9.56
C GLY A 329 -16.63 -17.14 -9.06
N ASP A 330 -16.75 -18.09 -8.13
CA ASP A 330 -15.61 -18.84 -7.62
C ASP A 330 -15.16 -19.91 -8.62
N ARG A 331 -16.08 -20.53 -9.37
CA ARG A 331 -15.72 -21.44 -10.47
C ARG A 331 -14.87 -20.74 -11.52
N LEU A 332 -15.27 -19.54 -11.96
CA LEU A 332 -14.48 -18.78 -12.93
C LEU A 332 -13.08 -18.46 -12.41
N ALA A 333 -12.96 -18.03 -11.15
CA ALA A 333 -11.66 -17.76 -10.53
C ALA A 333 -10.78 -19.02 -10.47
N VAL A 334 -11.36 -20.15 -10.07
CA VAL A 334 -10.66 -21.45 -10.02
C VAL A 334 -10.24 -21.90 -11.42
N GLU A 335 -11.11 -21.80 -12.42
CA GLU A 335 -10.78 -22.13 -13.81
C GLU A 335 -9.64 -21.27 -14.36
N GLN A 336 -9.68 -19.95 -14.12
CA GLN A 336 -8.61 -19.03 -14.51
C GLN A 336 -7.30 -19.41 -13.83
N TYR A 337 -7.34 -19.72 -12.52
CA TYR A 337 -6.17 -20.17 -11.79
C TYR A 337 -5.64 -21.49 -12.36
N LEU A 338 -6.48 -22.46 -12.72
CA LEU A 338 -6.01 -23.78 -13.20
C LEU A 338 -5.42 -23.76 -14.62
N LYS A 339 -5.64 -22.69 -15.40
CA LYS A 339 -5.04 -22.57 -16.74
C LYS A 339 -3.50 -22.58 -16.67
N PRO A 340 -2.82 -23.17 -17.68
CA PRO A 340 -1.37 -23.04 -17.80
C PRO A 340 -0.97 -21.57 -17.93
N ALA A 341 0.16 -21.17 -17.34
CA ALA A 341 0.75 -19.87 -17.64
C ALA A 341 1.19 -19.87 -19.12
N ILE A 342 0.78 -18.84 -19.86
CA ILE A 342 1.17 -18.64 -21.27
C ILE A 342 2.60 -18.13 -21.33
#